data_AF-A0A956KVM9-F1
#
_entry.id   AF-A0A956KVM9-F1
#
_cell.length_a   1.000
_cell.length_b   1.000
_cell.length_c   1.000
_cell.angle_alpha   90.00
_cell.angle_beta   90.00
_cell.angle_gamma   90.00
#
_symmetry.space_group_name_H-M   'P 1'
#
loop_
_entity.id
_entity.type
_entity.pdbx_description
1 polymer ?
#
loop_
_entity_poly.entity_id
_entity_poly.type
_entity_poly.pdbx_seq_one_letter_code
_entity_poly.pdbx_strand_id
1 'polypeptide(L)'
;MLIVFEVHLTPARDGDDFLSEELLVETQAQVMTTAEARAVGFEGIGEDPNVRLVAVAKRDKGFVQGAIERAHDVVGFKVHEIDG
;
A
#
# COMPACT_ATOMS: atom_id res chain seq x y z
N MET A 1 -15.93 -0.93 -4.00
CA MET A 1 -15.14 -1.69 -3.02
C MET A 1 -13.66 -1.63 -3.40
N LEU A 2 -12.91 -0.89 -2.60
CA LEU A 2 -11.48 -0.64 -2.73
C LEU A 2 -10.74 -1.46 -1.66
N ILE A 3 -9.56 -1.98 -1.99
CA ILE A 3 -8.67 -2.66 -1.04
C ILE A 3 -7.53 -1.70 -0.74
N VAL A 4 -7.21 -1.53 0.53
CA VAL A 4 -6.06 -0.73 0.97
C VAL A 4 -5.14 -1.62 1.78
N PHE A 5 -3.90 -1.75 1.32
CA PHE A 5 -2.84 -2.41 2.09
C PHE A 5 -2.11 -1.36 2.91
N GLU A 6 -2.08 -1.49 4.23
CA GLU A 6 -1.20 -0.75 5.12
C GLU A 6 0.11 -1.54 5.23
N VAL A 7 1.12 -1.13 4.47
CA VAL A 7 2.40 -1.82 4.33
C VAL A 7 3.42 -1.17 5.24
N HIS A 8 4.03 -1.95 6.13
CA HIS A 8 5.13 -1.54 6.98
C HIS A 8 6.46 -1.92 6.32
N LEU A 9 7.32 -0.94 6.09
CA LEU A 9 8.64 -1.10 5.50
C LEU A 9 9.73 -1.18 6.58
N THR A 10 10.88 -1.73 6.22
CA THR A 10 12.06 -1.71 7.09
C THR A 10 12.54 -0.26 7.30
N PRO A 11 13.08 0.07 8.49
CA PRO A 11 13.64 1.39 8.75
C PRO A 11 14.72 1.76 7.72
N ALA A 12 14.75 3.04 7.31
CA ALA A 12 15.64 3.61 6.29
C ALA A 12 15.26 3.35 4.82
N ARG A 13 14.03 2.87 4.55
CA ARG A 13 13.47 2.90 3.20
C ARG A 13 12.37 3.95 3.08
N ASP A 14 12.60 4.92 2.20
CA ASP A 14 11.73 6.07 2.01
C ASP A 14 10.98 6.02 0.66
N GLY A 15 11.17 4.93 -0.11
CA GLY A 15 10.73 4.83 -1.50
C GLY A 15 9.48 3.96 -1.72
N ASP A 16 8.81 4.24 -2.83
CA ASP A 16 7.63 3.49 -3.32
C ASP A 16 8.03 2.30 -4.23
N ASP A 17 9.32 1.98 -4.26
CA ASP A 17 9.96 1.02 -5.18
C ASP A 17 9.89 -0.44 -4.71
N PHE A 18 9.15 -0.71 -3.62
CA PHE A 18 8.88 -2.07 -3.13
C PHE A 18 7.88 -2.83 -4.03
N LEU A 19 7.17 -2.11 -4.92
CA LEU A 19 6.37 -2.67 -6.00
C LEU A 19 6.96 -2.23 -7.35
N SER A 20 6.89 -3.10 -8.36
CA SER A 20 7.35 -2.75 -9.69
C SER A 20 6.41 -1.76 -10.36
N GLU A 21 6.97 -0.86 -11.18
CA GLU A 21 6.19 0.11 -11.97
C GLU A 21 5.19 -0.59 -12.90
N GLU A 22 5.58 -1.72 -13.51
CA GLU A 22 4.70 -2.56 -14.33
C GLU A 22 3.45 -3.00 -13.56
N LEU A 23 3.62 -3.50 -12.33
CA LEU A 23 2.50 -3.92 -11.49
C LEU A 23 1.58 -2.75 -11.13
N LEU A 24 2.16 -1.59 -10.80
CA LEU A 24 1.39 -0.38 -10.49
C LEU A 24 0.55 0.06 -11.69
N VAL A 25 1.14 0.04 -12.90
CA VAL A 25 0.44 0.39 -14.15
C VAL A 25 -0.65 -0.62 -14.48
N GLU A 26 -0.38 -1.91 -14.40
CA GLU A 26 -1.36 -2.96 -14.72
C GLU A 26 -2.57 -2.96 -13.78
N THR A 27 -2.31 -2.80 -12.48
CA THR A 27 -3.35 -2.86 -11.45
C THR A 27 -3.99 -1.51 -11.15
N GLN A 28 -3.44 -0.42 -11.70
CA GLN A 28 -3.78 0.96 -11.36
C GLN A 28 -3.70 1.21 -9.84
N ALA A 29 -2.78 0.51 -9.17
CA ALA A 29 -2.57 0.67 -7.74
C ALA A 29 -1.95 2.03 -7.45
N GLN A 30 -2.40 2.66 -6.38
CA GLN A 30 -1.87 3.93 -5.89
C GLN A 30 -1.10 3.69 -4.60
N VAL A 31 0.18 4.05 -4.60
CA VAL A 31 1.02 4.07 -3.40
C VAL A 31 0.98 5.48 -2.83
N MET A 32 0.78 5.60 -1.52
CA MET A 32 0.73 6.88 -0.83
C MET A 32 1.38 6.77 0.55
N THR A 33 1.94 7.88 1.01
CA THR A 33 2.36 8.06 2.39
C THR A 33 1.14 8.17 3.32
N THR A 34 1.35 7.99 4.62
CA THR A 34 0.31 8.20 5.64
C THR A 34 -0.24 9.64 5.62
N ALA A 35 0.59 10.63 5.28
CA ALA A 35 0.19 12.03 5.15
C ALA A 35 -0.72 12.26 3.94
N GLU A 36 -0.37 11.72 2.76
CA GLU A 36 -1.19 11.82 1.56
C GLU A 36 -2.52 11.10 1.71
N ALA A 37 -2.51 9.94 2.36
CA ALA A 37 -3.73 9.19 2.67
C ALA A 37 -4.73 10.00 3.51
N ARG A 38 -4.24 10.68 4.54
CA ARG A 38 -5.07 11.58 5.35
C ARG A 38 -5.61 12.74 4.54
N ALA A 39 -4.81 13.30 3.64
CA ALA A 39 -5.24 14.39 2.75
C ALA A 39 -6.40 13.99 1.83
N VAL A 40 -6.50 12.71 1.47
CA VAL A 40 -7.60 12.16 0.65
C VAL A 40 -8.75 11.57 1.49
N GLY A 41 -8.69 11.69 2.82
CA GLY A 41 -9.80 11.35 3.73
C GLY A 41 -9.69 9.99 4.42
N PHE A 42 -8.53 9.31 4.38
CA PHE A 42 -8.33 8.13 5.23
C PHE A 42 -8.09 8.54 6.68
N GLU A 43 -8.87 7.96 7.60
CA GLU A 43 -8.77 8.20 9.04
C GLU A 43 -8.17 6.98 9.78
N GLY A 44 -7.70 7.21 11.01
CA GLY A 44 -7.21 6.11 11.88
C GLY A 44 -5.79 5.62 11.57
N ILE A 45 -5.09 6.26 10.64
CA ILE A 45 -3.73 5.89 10.22
C ILE A 45 -2.72 6.69 11.03
N GLY A 46 -1.84 6.01 11.77
CA GLY A 46 -0.77 6.66 12.54
C GLY A 46 0.25 7.36 11.65
N GLU A 47 0.93 8.39 12.17
CA GLU A 47 2.09 8.96 11.47
C GLU A 47 3.28 8.03 11.66
N ASP A 48 3.59 7.25 10.62
CA ASP A 48 4.80 6.46 10.55
C ASP A 48 5.44 6.67 9.17
N PRO A 49 6.68 7.18 9.11
CA PRO A 49 7.38 7.40 7.84
C PRO A 49 7.68 6.08 7.09
N ASN A 50 7.70 4.95 7.80
CA ASN A 50 7.94 3.63 7.24
C ASN A 50 6.65 2.93 6.81
N VAL A 51 5.51 3.62 6.84
CA VAL A 51 4.24 3.08 6.35
C VAL A 51 3.92 3.64 4.97
N ARG A 52 3.50 2.75 4.08
CA ARG A 52 2.89 3.06 2.79
C ARG A 52 1.51 2.46 2.73
N LEU A 53 0.56 3.18 2.14
CA LEU A 53 -0.72 2.62 1.78
C LEU A 53 -0.75 2.32 0.29
N VAL A 54 -1.24 1.13 -0.05
CA VAL A 54 -1.45 0.73 -1.44
C VAL A 54 -2.93 0.53 -1.66
N ALA A 55 -3.57 1.48 -2.35
CA ALA A 55 -4.97 1.41 -2.73
C ALA A 55 -5.11 0.71 -4.09
N VAL A 56 -5.97 -0.29 -4.18
CA VAL A 56 -6.19 -1.07 -5.41
C VAL A 56 -7.63 -1.57 -5.53
N ALA A 57 -8.09 -1.78 -6.76
CA ALA A 57 -9.38 -2.43 -7.01
C ALA A 57 -9.41 -3.87 -6.45
N LYS A 58 -10.56 -4.30 -5.94
CA LYS A 58 -10.75 -5.65 -5.36
C LYS A 58 -10.27 -6.80 -6.24
N ARG A 59 -10.47 -6.69 -7.56
CA ARG A 59 -10.07 -7.73 -8.54
C ARG A 59 -8.56 -7.96 -8.58
N ASP A 60 -7.77 -6.94 -8.25
CA ASP A 60 -6.32 -6.95 -8.35
C ASP A 60 -5.64 -7.23 -6.99
N LYS A 61 -6.44 -7.41 -5.92
CA LYS A 61 -6.00 -7.72 -4.56
C LYS A 61 -4.95 -8.83 -4.52
N GLY A 62 -5.20 -9.95 -5.21
CA GLY A 62 -4.32 -11.11 -5.18
C GLY A 62 -2.94 -10.84 -5.78
N PHE A 63 -2.87 -10.06 -6.86
CA PHE A 63 -1.61 -9.70 -7.52
C PHE A 63 -0.78 -8.79 -6.63
N VAL A 64 -1.39 -7.72 -6.12
CA VAL A 64 -0.71 -6.76 -5.23
C VAL A 64 -0.29 -7.42 -3.93
N GLN A 65 -1.17 -8.20 -3.29
CA GLN A 65 -0.83 -8.91 -2.05
C GLN A 65 0.37 -9.85 -2.25
N GLY A 66 0.35 -10.66 -3.32
CA GLY A 66 1.45 -11.57 -3.60
C GLY A 66 2.77 -10.85 -3.88
N ALA A 67 2.73 -9.64 -4.45
CA ALA A 67 3.92 -8.81 -4.65
C ALA A 67 4.47 -8.29 -3.32
N ILE A 68 3.59 -7.78 -2.44
CA ILE A 68 3.95 -7.32 -1.08
C ILE A 68 4.57 -8.46 -0.27
N GLU A 69 3.99 -9.66 -0.32
CA GLU A 69 4.49 -10.84 0.40
C GLU A 69 5.89 -11.28 -0.06
N ARG A 70 6.30 -10.95 -1.29
CA ARG A 70 7.63 -11.27 -1.83
C ARG A 70 8.65 -10.13 -1.67
N ALA A 71 8.21 -8.94 -1.27
CA ALA A 71 9.06 -7.78 -1.13
C ALA A 71 9.98 -7.94 0.10
N HIS A 72 11.29 -7.87 -0.10
CA HIS A 72 12.30 -8.16 0.95
C HIS A 72 12.39 -7.10 2.05
N ASP A 73 11.81 -5.94 1.79
CA ASP A 73 11.83 -4.73 2.59
C ASP A 73 10.49 -4.46 3.27
N VAL A 74 9.51 -5.33 3.10
CA VAL A 74 8.25 -5.31 3.83
C VAL A 74 8.38 -6.16 5.08
N VAL A 75 8.16 -5.55 6.25
CA VAL A 75 8.15 -6.26 7.54
C VAL A 75 6.80 -6.89 7.84
N GLY A 76 5.74 -6.36 7.23
CA GLY A 76 4.39 -6.88 7.34
C GLY A 76 3.37 -5.91 6.72
N PHE A 77 2.12 -6.35 6.63
CA PHE A 77 1.04 -5.51 6.14
C PHE A 77 -0.30 -5.86 6.78
N LYS A 78 -1.24 -4.92 6.74
CA LYS A 78 -2.66 -5.13 7.04
C LYS A 78 -3.49 -4.88 5.79
N VAL A 79 -4.64 -5.53 5.71
CA VAL A 79 -5.58 -5.35 4.60
C VAL A 79 -6.85 -4.72 5.14
N HIS A 80 -7.23 -3.59 4.54
CA HIS A 80 -8.46 -2.88 4.82
C HIS A 80 -9.37 -2.99 3.60
N GLU A 81 -10.62 -3.39 3.83
CA GLU A 81 -11.64 -3.41 2.79
C GLU A 81 -12.52 -2.19 2.98
N ILE A 82 -12.54 -1.32 1.97
CA ILE A 82 -13.31 -0.06 2.01
C ILE A 82 -14.48 -0.20 1.05
N ASP A 83 -15.67 -0.26 1.61
CA ASP A 83 -16.91 -0.07 0.88
C ASP A 83 -17.11 1.43 0.69
N GLY A 84 -17.25 1.83 -0.58
CA GLY A 84 -17.61 3.19 -0.98
C GLY A 84 -19.03 3.24 -1.49
#